data_AF-A0A7M2GT87-F1
#
_entry.id   AF-A0A7M2GT87-F1
#
_cell.length_a   1.000
_cell.length_b   1.000
_cell.length_c   1.000
_cell.angle_alpha   90.00
_cell.angle_beta   90.00
_cell.angle_gamma   90.00
#
_symmetry.space_group_name_H-M   'P 1'
#
loop_
_entity.id
_entity.type
_entity.pdbx_description
1 polymer ?
#
loop_
_entity_poly.entity_id
_entity_poly.type
_entity_poly.pdbx_seq_one_letter_code
_entity_poly.pdbx_strand_id
1 'polypeptide(L)'
;MMLVDENLIFRVGEAKVTLPAKLVMKAWLDGLTQGNQPQARIHPGTPKIGEVWAGQGGVYAGVMRGENGQSDYHLIVPTHPDASVEEITWGSADVDEPNAKSEFDGWSNTEALFCSRHSHPAAEWARGLNIDGHSDFYLPARRELSLMYANVPELFEKAWHWSSTQSERYSDGAWLQYFLDGYQSSDRKHYEFRARAVRRLTI
;
A
#
# COMPACT_ATOMS: atom_id res chain seq x y z
N MET A 1 -45.31 2.98 -4.72
CA MET A 1 -44.38 1.86 -4.89
C MET A 1 -43.44 2.23 -6.04
N MET A 2 -42.22 2.68 -5.74
CA MET A 2 -41.25 3.03 -6.79
C MET A 2 -40.61 1.73 -7.28
N LEU A 3 -40.86 1.37 -8.54
CA LEU A 3 -40.21 0.24 -9.19
C LEU A 3 -38.74 0.59 -9.41
N VAL A 4 -37.85 -0.12 -8.73
CA VAL A 4 -36.43 -0.12 -9.09
C VAL A 4 -36.32 -1.00 -10.34
N ASP A 5 -35.77 -0.46 -11.43
CA ASP A 5 -35.52 -1.23 -12.65
C ASP A 5 -34.74 -2.51 -12.33
N GLU A 6 -35.12 -3.64 -12.93
CA GLU A 6 -34.47 -4.93 -12.66
C GLU A 6 -32.99 -4.95 -13.08
N ASN A 7 -32.59 -4.07 -13.99
CA ASN A 7 -31.25 -3.98 -14.55
C ASN A 7 -30.73 -2.53 -14.57
N LEU A 8 -29.45 -2.37 -14.23
CA LEU A 8 -28.67 -1.16 -14.41
C LEU A 8 -27.80 -1.28 -15.66
N ILE A 9 -27.78 -0.24 -16.48
CA ILE A 9 -27.00 -0.20 -17.72
C ILE A 9 -25.93 0.89 -17.59
N PHE A 10 -24.67 0.49 -17.71
CA PHE A 10 -23.52 1.39 -17.70
C PHE A 10 -22.89 1.41 -19.09
N ARG A 11 -22.26 2.54 -19.43
CA ARG A 11 -21.41 2.64 -20.62
C ARG A 11 -19.96 2.65 -20.19
N VAL A 12 -19.16 1.77 -20.78
CA VAL A 12 -17.70 1.70 -20.60
C VAL A 12 -17.08 1.81 -21.98
N GLY A 13 -16.57 3.00 -22.31
CA GLY A 13 -16.25 3.34 -23.70
C GLY A 13 -17.49 3.25 -24.60
N GLU A 14 -17.39 2.53 -25.71
CA GLU A 14 -18.52 2.26 -26.61
C GLU A 14 -19.39 1.07 -26.18
N ALA A 15 -18.92 0.26 -25.21
CA ALA A 15 -19.64 -0.92 -24.76
C ALA A 15 -20.76 -0.56 -23.77
N LYS A 16 -21.93 -1.19 -23.95
CA LYS A 16 -23.01 -1.17 -22.96
C LYS A 16 -22.92 -2.42 -22.09
N VAL A 17 -22.74 -2.22 -20.80
CA VAL A 17 -22.74 -3.30 -19.79
C VAL A 17 -24.06 -3.25 -19.06
N THR A 18 -24.78 -4.37 -19.02
CA THR A 18 -26.07 -4.50 -18.32
C THR A 18 -25.89 -5.45 -17.15
N LEU A 19 -26.28 -5.01 -15.96
CA LEU A 19 -26.15 -5.78 -14.72
C LEU A 19 -27.49 -5.80 -13.98
N PRO A 20 -27.88 -6.91 -13.34
CA PRO A 20 -29.06 -6.92 -12.49
C PRO A 20 -28.91 -5.93 -11.33
N ALA A 21 -29.93 -5.10 -11.10
CA ALA A 21 -29.89 -4.08 -10.05
C ALA A 21 -29.70 -4.68 -8.66
N LYS A 22 -30.26 -5.89 -8.42
CA LYS A 22 -30.04 -6.65 -7.18
C LYS A 22 -28.56 -6.99 -6.95
N LEU A 23 -27.81 -7.29 -8.00
CA LEU A 23 -26.39 -7.62 -7.90
C LEU A 23 -25.58 -6.39 -7.48
N VAL A 24 -25.85 -5.24 -8.10
CA VAL A 24 -25.19 -3.96 -7.78
C VAL A 24 -25.55 -3.50 -6.38
N MET A 25 -26.82 -3.57 -5.99
CA MET A 25 -27.27 -3.21 -4.64
C MET A 25 -26.63 -4.08 -3.57
N LYS A 26 -26.51 -5.39 -3.81
CA LYS A 26 -25.81 -6.28 -2.90
C LYS A 26 -24.34 -5.88 -2.74
N ALA A 27 -23.62 -5.70 -3.85
CA ALA A 27 -22.21 -5.29 -3.83
C ALA A 27 -22.01 -3.93 -3.13
N TRP A 28 -22.94 -2.99 -3.32
CA TRP A 28 -22.90 -1.68 -2.66
C TRP A 28 -23.17 -1.78 -1.15
N LEU A 29 -24.18 -2.55 -0.73
CA LEU A 29 -24.47 -2.79 0.69
C LEU A 29 -23.32 -3.54 1.39
N ASP A 30 -22.73 -4.52 0.71
CA ASP A 30 -21.54 -5.23 1.20
C ASP A 30 -20.38 -4.22 1.41
N GLY A 31 -20.17 -3.28 0.49
CA GLY A 31 -19.15 -2.21 0.61
C GLY A 31 -19.43 -1.14 1.65
N LEU A 32 -20.70 -0.90 2.02
CA LEU A 32 -21.07 0.03 3.09
C LEU A 32 -20.91 -0.58 4.48
N THR A 33 -21.11 -1.89 4.62
CA THR A 33 -20.94 -2.59 5.90
C THR A 33 -19.49 -2.92 6.21
N GLN A 34 -18.67 -3.05 5.16
CA GLN A 34 -17.22 -3.23 5.26
C GLN A 34 -16.55 -1.92 4.86
N GLY A 35 -16.57 -0.92 5.75
CA GLY A 35 -16.05 0.40 5.42
C GLY A 35 -14.62 0.32 4.89
N ASN A 36 -14.42 0.58 3.59
CA ASN A 36 -13.17 0.72 2.81
C ASN A 36 -11.94 -0.12 3.20
N GLN A 37 -12.13 -1.19 3.95
CA GLN A 37 -11.10 -2.15 4.33
C GLN A 37 -11.01 -3.18 3.20
N PRO A 38 -9.81 -3.57 2.76
CA PRO A 38 -9.65 -4.70 1.87
C PRO A 38 -10.43 -5.88 2.47
N GLN A 39 -11.38 -6.44 1.73
CA GLN A 39 -12.09 -7.63 2.15
C GLN A 39 -11.09 -8.75 2.40
N ALA A 40 -11.08 -9.31 3.62
CA ALA A 40 -10.46 -10.61 3.89
C ALA A 40 -11.14 -11.67 3.01
N ARG A 41 -10.55 -11.90 1.84
CA ARG A 41 -10.89 -13.01 0.96
C ARG A 41 -10.00 -14.15 1.39
N ILE A 42 -10.58 -15.30 1.73
CA ILE A 42 -9.82 -16.54 1.89
C ILE A 42 -8.93 -16.67 0.64
N HIS A 43 -7.61 -16.66 0.82
CA HIS A 43 -6.64 -16.80 -0.26
C HIS A 43 -6.22 -18.27 -0.39
N PRO A 44 -6.96 -19.13 -1.11
CA PRO A 44 -6.46 -20.46 -1.41
C PRO A 44 -5.14 -20.31 -2.18
N GLY A 45 -4.06 -20.83 -1.60
CA GLY A 45 -2.74 -20.86 -2.25
C GLY A 45 -1.81 -19.69 -1.95
N THR A 46 -1.77 -19.18 -0.71
CA THR A 46 -0.63 -18.36 -0.26
C THR A 46 0.68 -19.13 -0.56
N PRO A 47 1.59 -18.57 -1.38
CA PRO A 47 2.80 -19.27 -1.76
C PRO A 47 3.82 -19.24 -0.62
N LYS A 48 5.00 -19.85 -0.81
CA LYS A 48 6.08 -19.69 0.17
C LYS A 48 6.62 -18.27 0.12
N ILE A 49 7.23 -17.82 1.22
CA ILE A 49 7.97 -16.57 1.25
C ILE A 49 9.06 -16.62 0.15
N GLY A 50 9.16 -15.55 -0.64
CA GLY A 50 10.08 -15.45 -1.78
C GLY A 50 9.51 -15.99 -3.10
N GLU A 51 8.34 -16.63 -3.11
CA GLU A 51 7.69 -17.10 -4.34
C GLU A 51 6.71 -16.05 -4.90
N VAL A 52 6.56 -16.05 -6.23
CA VAL A 52 5.58 -15.22 -6.92
C VAL A 52 4.18 -15.67 -6.54
N TRP A 53 3.35 -14.71 -6.13
CA TRP A 53 1.95 -14.96 -5.87
C TRP A 53 1.13 -14.76 -7.14
N ALA A 54 0.76 -15.87 -7.77
CA ALA A 54 0.00 -15.88 -9.01
C ALA A 54 -1.28 -15.01 -8.91
N GLY A 55 -1.44 -14.09 -9.86
CA GLY A 55 -2.55 -13.15 -9.90
C GLY A 55 -2.44 -11.93 -8.97
N GLN A 56 -1.44 -11.88 -8.09
CA GLN A 56 -1.23 -10.75 -7.16
C GLN A 56 -0.07 -9.83 -7.57
N GLY A 57 0.53 -10.01 -8.74
CA GLY A 57 1.47 -9.05 -9.34
C GLY A 57 2.78 -8.87 -8.56
N GLY A 58 3.20 -9.84 -7.75
CA GLY A 58 4.40 -9.70 -6.94
C GLY A 58 4.83 -10.96 -6.20
N VAL A 59 5.91 -10.83 -5.44
CA VAL A 59 6.50 -11.86 -4.58
C VAL A 59 5.93 -11.74 -3.17
N TYR A 60 5.61 -12.87 -2.55
CA TYR A 60 5.12 -12.91 -1.18
C TYR A 60 6.26 -12.71 -0.18
N ALA A 61 6.17 -11.66 0.65
CA ALA A 61 7.19 -11.33 1.65
C ALA A 61 6.91 -11.94 3.03
N GLY A 62 5.66 -12.24 3.37
CA GLY A 62 5.28 -12.80 4.66
C GLY A 62 4.03 -12.19 5.26
N VAL A 63 3.79 -12.48 6.54
CA VAL A 63 2.65 -11.95 7.32
C VAL A 63 3.13 -10.85 8.25
N MET A 64 2.38 -9.76 8.28
CA MET A 64 2.49 -8.69 9.26
C MET A 64 1.31 -8.75 10.21
N ARG A 65 1.58 -8.46 11.49
CA ARG A 65 0.54 -8.37 12.51
C ARG A 65 -0.22 -7.05 12.39
N GLY A 66 -1.55 -7.10 12.47
CA GLY A 66 -2.38 -5.90 12.57
C GLY A 66 -2.26 -5.21 13.93
N GLU A 67 -2.24 -3.88 13.95
CA GLU A 67 -2.24 -3.08 15.19
C GLU A 67 -3.68 -2.77 15.64
N ASN A 68 -3.88 -2.52 16.94
CA ASN A 68 -5.16 -2.01 17.49
C ASN A 68 -6.39 -2.86 17.14
N GLY A 69 -6.23 -4.18 17.06
CA GLY A 69 -7.30 -5.12 16.74
C GLY A 69 -7.66 -5.19 15.25
N GLN A 70 -6.89 -4.54 14.38
CA GLN A 70 -6.97 -4.75 12.93
C GLN A 70 -6.49 -6.18 12.59
N SER A 71 -6.97 -6.70 11.46
CA SER A 71 -6.53 -7.99 10.92
C SER A 71 -5.04 -8.00 10.62
N ASP A 72 -4.43 -9.16 10.79
CA ASP A 72 -3.13 -9.46 10.20
C ASP A 72 -3.24 -9.38 8.67
N TYR A 73 -2.12 -9.20 7.98
CA TYR A 73 -2.13 -9.10 6.54
C TYR A 73 -0.90 -9.72 5.90
N HIS A 74 -1.10 -10.26 4.70
CA HIS A 74 -0.04 -10.69 3.81
C HIS A 74 0.60 -9.48 3.13
N LEU A 75 1.93 -9.44 3.10
CA LEU A 75 2.70 -8.41 2.39
C LEU A 75 3.21 -8.95 1.06
N ILE A 76 3.03 -8.18 -0.02
CA ILE A 76 3.40 -8.52 -1.38
C ILE A 76 4.31 -7.43 -1.94
N VAL A 77 5.44 -7.85 -2.52
CA VAL A 77 6.42 -6.98 -3.17
C VAL A 77 6.24 -7.07 -4.68
N PRO A 78 5.72 -6.03 -5.32
CA PRO A 78 5.59 -6.00 -6.78
C PRO A 78 6.97 -6.08 -7.44
N THR A 79 7.05 -6.83 -8.55
CA THR A 79 8.27 -6.99 -9.35
C THR A 79 8.31 -6.14 -10.61
N HIS A 80 7.21 -5.44 -10.92
CA HIS A 80 7.16 -4.53 -12.05
C HIS A 80 8.11 -3.33 -11.82
N PRO A 81 8.88 -2.88 -12.83
CA PRO A 81 9.83 -1.77 -12.67
C PRO A 81 9.20 -0.49 -12.11
N ASP A 82 8.00 -0.14 -12.57
CA ASP A 82 7.27 1.06 -12.12
C ASP A 82 6.91 1.06 -10.63
N ALA A 83 7.01 -0.09 -9.94
CA ALA A 83 6.81 -0.17 -8.50
C ALA A 83 8.06 0.23 -7.68
N SER A 84 9.12 0.72 -8.32
CA SER A 84 10.30 1.30 -7.68
C SER A 84 10.71 2.62 -8.33
N VAL A 85 11.18 3.56 -7.52
CA VAL A 85 11.75 4.84 -7.96
C VAL A 85 13.06 5.09 -7.21
N GLU A 86 14.07 5.60 -7.91
CA GLU A 86 15.43 5.73 -7.35
C GLU A 86 15.61 6.98 -6.50
N GLU A 87 15.02 8.09 -6.93
CA GLU A 87 15.19 9.40 -6.32
C GLU A 87 13.81 10.03 -6.17
N ILE A 88 13.30 10.03 -4.93
CA ILE A 88 12.05 10.69 -4.58
C ILE A 88 12.13 11.25 -3.17
N THR A 89 11.55 12.43 -2.97
CA THR A 89 11.43 13.01 -1.62
C THR A 89 10.26 12.41 -0.87
N TRP A 90 10.40 12.28 0.45
CA TRP A 90 9.25 11.98 1.31
C TRP A 90 8.25 13.15 1.31
N GLY A 91 8.75 14.39 1.36
CA GLY A 91 7.98 15.63 1.20
C GLY A 91 7.73 16.41 2.50
N SER A 92 7.39 17.69 2.38
CA SER A 92 6.89 18.51 3.50
C SER A 92 7.75 18.48 4.78
N ALA A 93 9.05 18.80 4.63
CA ALA A 93 10.04 18.69 5.69
C ALA A 93 9.78 19.52 6.95
N ASP A 94 8.90 20.53 6.94
CA ASP A 94 8.60 21.31 8.16
C ASP A 94 7.22 21.00 8.74
N VAL A 95 6.59 19.91 8.28
CA VAL A 95 5.21 19.56 8.64
C VAL A 95 5.21 18.28 9.48
N ASP A 96 4.54 18.34 10.63
CA ASP A 96 4.19 17.14 11.38
C ASP A 96 2.92 16.51 10.80
N GLU A 97 3.01 15.24 10.38
CA GLU A 97 1.92 14.39 9.91
C GLU A 97 1.60 13.34 11.00
N PRO A 98 0.80 13.69 12.03
CA PRO A 98 0.58 12.82 13.18
C PRO A 98 -0.07 11.48 12.84
N ASN A 99 -0.79 11.41 11.72
CA ASN A 99 -1.47 10.21 11.23
C ASN A 99 -0.57 9.31 10.37
N ALA A 100 0.69 9.70 10.12
CA ALA A 100 1.66 8.93 9.34
C ALA A 100 2.80 8.38 10.22
N LYS A 101 2.51 8.02 11.48
CA LYS A 101 3.50 7.60 12.48
C LYS A 101 3.44 6.12 12.84
N SER A 102 2.55 5.32 12.24
CA SER A 102 2.51 3.88 12.54
C SER A 102 3.80 3.22 12.05
N GLU A 103 4.38 2.34 12.87
CA GLU A 103 5.54 1.56 12.46
C GLU A 103 5.16 0.33 11.62
N PHE A 104 3.90 -0.10 11.69
CA PHE A 104 3.42 -1.37 11.13
C PHE A 104 2.35 -1.20 10.04
N ASP A 105 1.73 -0.04 9.89
CA ASP A 105 0.62 0.15 8.94
C ASP A 105 0.98 1.17 7.86
N GLY A 106 1.73 0.71 6.85
CA GLY A 106 2.14 1.56 5.73
C GLY A 106 0.97 2.05 4.90
N TRP A 107 -0.11 1.28 4.82
CA TRP A 107 -1.33 1.69 4.13
C TRP A 107 -1.95 2.91 4.82
N SER A 108 -2.20 2.83 6.13
CA SER A 108 -2.80 3.95 6.87
C SER A 108 -1.92 5.20 6.84
N ASN A 109 -0.59 5.01 6.97
CA ASN A 109 0.35 6.12 6.83
C ASN A 109 0.30 6.74 5.43
N THR A 110 0.40 5.92 4.38
CA THR A 110 0.41 6.40 2.99
C THR A 110 -0.90 7.09 2.65
N GLU A 111 -2.03 6.56 3.09
CA GLU A 111 -3.34 7.17 2.86
C GLU A 111 -3.45 8.53 3.59
N ALA A 112 -2.93 8.64 4.82
CA ALA A 112 -2.88 9.90 5.54
C ALA A 112 -2.01 10.95 4.81
N LEU A 113 -0.87 10.54 4.26
CA LEU A 113 0.01 11.41 3.48
C LEU A 113 -0.63 11.81 2.15
N PHE A 114 -1.23 10.86 1.43
CA PHE A 114 -1.90 11.10 0.16
C PHE A 114 -3.09 12.07 0.29
N CYS A 115 -3.83 11.96 1.40
CA CYS A 115 -4.95 12.86 1.70
C CYS A 115 -4.53 14.14 2.42
N SER A 116 -3.24 14.35 2.70
CA SER A 116 -2.76 15.58 3.31
C SER A 116 -2.96 16.76 2.36
N ARG A 117 -3.09 17.95 2.93
CA ARG A 117 -3.04 19.21 2.16
C ARG A 117 -1.62 19.56 1.71
N HIS A 118 -0.63 18.88 2.27
CA HIS A 118 0.79 19.06 1.99
C HIS A 118 1.27 17.98 1.02
N SER A 119 2.27 18.28 0.20
CA SER A 119 2.74 17.33 -0.81
C SER A 119 3.72 16.31 -0.22
N HIS A 120 3.49 15.05 -0.57
CA HIS A 120 4.29 13.91 -0.15
C HIS A 120 4.60 13.00 -1.34
N PRO A 121 5.58 13.37 -2.19
CA PRO A 121 5.77 12.74 -3.50
C PRO A 121 5.91 11.21 -3.45
N ALA A 122 6.63 10.65 -2.47
CA ALA A 122 6.77 9.20 -2.34
C ALA A 122 5.43 8.48 -2.06
N ALA A 123 4.56 9.07 -1.24
CA ALA A 123 3.25 8.50 -0.94
C ALA A 123 2.28 8.68 -2.10
N GLU A 124 2.28 9.87 -2.73
CA GLU A 124 1.51 10.19 -3.92
C GLU A 124 1.83 9.27 -5.10
N TRP A 125 3.13 9.07 -5.36
CA TRP A 125 3.61 8.12 -6.35
C TRP A 125 3.07 6.72 -6.08
N ALA A 126 3.28 6.19 -4.86
CA ALA A 126 2.87 4.83 -4.53
C ALA A 126 1.34 4.64 -4.68
N ARG A 127 0.51 5.58 -4.20
CA ARG A 127 -0.96 5.49 -4.34
C ARG A 127 -1.45 5.68 -5.77
N GLY A 128 -0.70 6.41 -6.60
CA GLY A 128 -1.03 6.68 -8.00
C GLY A 128 -0.76 5.50 -8.95
N LEU A 129 -0.07 4.45 -8.49
CA LEU A 129 0.27 3.31 -9.34
C LEU A 129 -0.96 2.49 -9.76
N ASN A 130 -0.97 2.10 -11.02
CA ASN A 130 -1.86 1.07 -11.57
C ASN A 130 -1.03 0.10 -12.42
N ILE A 131 -0.79 -1.09 -11.88
CA ILE A 131 0.13 -2.09 -12.45
C ILE A 131 -0.60 -3.43 -12.43
N ASP A 132 -0.59 -4.13 -13.56
CA ASP A 132 -1.20 -5.46 -13.72
C ASP A 132 -2.66 -5.55 -13.25
N GLY A 133 -3.41 -4.45 -13.36
CA GLY A 133 -4.81 -4.34 -12.94
C GLY A 133 -5.04 -4.14 -11.45
N HIS A 134 -3.98 -3.88 -10.67
CA HIS A 134 -4.03 -3.54 -9.26
C HIS A 134 -3.84 -2.03 -9.05
N SER A 135 -4.41 -1.46 -7.99
CA SER A 135 -4.35 -0.02 -7.68
C SER A 135 -4.30 0.28 -6.16
N ASP A 136 -4.02 -0.75 -5.38
CA ASP A 136 -3.92 -0.79 -3.92
C ASP A 136 -2.46 -0.71 -3.44
N PHE A 137 -1.60 -0.09 -4.25
CA PHE A 137 -0.19 0.14 -3.92
C PHE A 137 -0.05 1.23 -2.86
N TYR A 138 0.92 1.06 -1.96
CA TYR A 138 1.24 2.03 -0.92
C TYR A 138 2.74 2.01 -0.58
N LEU A 139 3.23 3.04 0.10
CA LEU A 139 4.60 3.10 0.59
C LEU A 139 4.68 2.32 1.93
N PRO A 140 5.58 1.34 2.08
CA PRO A 140 5.62 0.49 3.27
C PRO A 140 6.02 1.27 4.53
N ALA A 141 5.49 0.87 5.67
CA ALA A 141 5.93 1.32 6.98
C ALA A 141 7.28 0.72 7.38
N ARG A 142 7.85 1.26 8.46
CA ARG A 142 9.21 0.93 8.91
C ARG A 142 9.39 -0.57 9.18
N ARG A 143 8.39 -1.23 9.77
CA ARG A 143 8.46 -2.66 10.11
C ARG A 143 8.09 -3.57 8.96
N GLU A 144 7.30 -3.09 8.00
CA GLU A 144 7.09 -3.80 6.72
C GLU A 144 8.42 -3.86 5.95
N LEU A 145 9.19 -2.77 5.91
CA LEU A 145 10.55 -2.78 5.35
C LEU A 145 11.49 -3.75 6.09
N SER A 146 11.43 -3.81 7.42
CA SER A 146 12.23 -4.79 8.19
C SER A 146 11.88 -6.23 7.82
N LEU A 147 10.60 -6.55 7.66
CA LEU A 147 10.15 -7.88 7.26
C LEU A 147 10.65 -8.22 5.85
N MET A 148 10.56 -7.28 4.91
CA MET A 148 11.06 -7.48 3.55
C MET A 148 12.58 -7.61 3.51
N TYR A 149 13.33 -6.88 4.34
CA TYR A 149 14.77 -7.08 4.49
C TYR A 149 15.12 -8.48 5.03
N ALA A 150 14.34 -8.99 5.98
CA ALA A 150 14.58 -10.32 6.54
C ALA A 150 14.28 -11.45 5.55
N ASN A 151 13.22 -11.29 4.74
CA ASN A 151 12.62 -12.39 3.99
C ASN A 151 12.92 -12.38 2.50
N VAL A 152 13.04 -11.19 1.89
CA VAL A 152 13.24 -11.01 0.44
C VAL A 152 14.22 -9.86 0.10
N PRO A 153 15.39 -9.75 0.79
CA PRO A 153 16.33 -8.65 0.59
C PRO A 153 16.96 -8.60 -0.81
N GLU A 154 16.92 -9.71 -1.54
CA GLU A 154 17.38 -9.83 -2.93
C GLU A 154 16.50 -9.08 -3.92
N LEU A 155 15.26 -8.74 -3.54
CA LEU A 155 14.41 -7.93 -4.41
C LEU A 155 14.87 -6.47 -4.43
N PHE A 156 15.55 -5.99 -3.38
CA PHE A 156 15.85 -4.58 -3.17
C PHE A 156 17.29 -4.22 -3.54
N GLU A 157 17.45 -3.03 -4.10
CA GLU A 157 18.76 -2.43 -4.30
C GLU A 157 19.47 -2.20 -2.97
N LYS A 158 20.80 -2.32 -2.96
CA LYS A 158 21.63 -2.18 -1.74
C LYS A 158 21.83 -0.70 -1.37
N ALA A 159 20.71 -0.04 -1.11
CA ALA A 159 20.57 1.40 -0.92
C ALA A 159 19.48 1.70 0.12
N TRP A 160 19.39 2.98 0.50
CA TRP A 160 18.39 3.49 1.41
C TRP A 160 17.02 3.59 0.74
N HIS A 161 15.99 3.09 1.42
CA HIS A 161 14.61 3.11 0.97
C HIS A 161 13.70 3.81 1.98
N TRP A 162 12.87 4.72 1.50
CA TRP A 162 11.86 5.42 2.29
C TRP A 162 10.83 4.48 2.89
N SER A 163 10.48 4.77 4.14
CA SER A 163 9.26 4.31 4.80
C SER A 163 8.18 5.39 4.69
N SER A 164 6.91 5.00 4.77
CA SER A 164 5.80 5.92 5.02
C SER A 164 5.78 6.47 6.47
N THR A 165 6.53 5.86 7.38
CA THR A 165 6.55 6.24 8.80
C THR A 165 7.36 7.52 9.01
N GLN A 166 6.69 8.60 9.39
CA GLN A 166 7.34 9.80 9.90
C GLN A 166 8.07 9.51 11.22
N SER A 167 9.22 10.14 11.44
CA SER A 167 9.91 10.13 12.73
C SER A 167 9.02 10.72 13.83
N GLU A 168 8.95 9.99 14.94
CA GLU A 168 8.34 10.41 16.19
C GLU A 168 9.15 11.50 16.91
N ARG A 169 10.46 11.57 16.63
CA ARG A 169 11.40 12.47 17.31
C ARG A 169 11.56 13.80 16.58
N TYR A 170 11.43 13.79 15.27
CA TYR A 170 11.74 14.91 14.41
C TYR A 170 10.61 15.12 13.41
N SER A 171 9.91 16.26 13.49
CA SER A 171 8.84 16.59 12.53
C SER A 171 9.37 16.69 11.09
N ASP A 172 10.66 16.97 10.93
CA ASP A 172 11.35 17.03 9.64
C ASP A 172 11.93 15.70 9.15
N GLY A 173 11.82 14.64 9.94
CA GLY A 173 12.39 13.34 9.64
C GLY A 173 11.36 12.30 9.22
N ALA A 174 11.75 11.39 8.32
CA ALA A 174 11.04 10.15 8.04
C ALA A 174 11.99 8.96 8.13
N TRP A 175 11.47 7.77 8.43
CA TRP A 175 12.27 6.57 8.58
C TRP A 175 12.71 5.99 7.23
N LEU A 176 13.89 5.35 7.23
CA LEU A 176 14.51 4.70 6.09
C LEU A 176 15.01 3.29 6.51
N GLN A 177 15.08 2.39 5.53
CA GLN A 177 15.74 1.08 5.65
C GLN A 177 16.92 1.02 4.69
N TYR A 178 18.12 0.69 5.18
CA TYR A 178 19.26 0.34 4.35
C TYR A 178 19.24 -1.16 4.07
N PHE A 179 19.19 -1.55 2.78
CA PHE A 179 19.08 -2.95 2.37
C PHE A 179 20.42 -3.66 2.19
N LEU A 180 21.56 -2.96 2.41
CA LEU A 180 22.88 -3.59 2.41
C LEU A 180 23.12 -4.38 3.71
N ASP A 181 22.79 -3.82 4.87
CA ASP A 181 23.12 -4.38 6.18
C ASP A 181 21.95 -4.42 7.18
N GLY A 182 20.78 -3.90 6.79
CA GLY A 182 19.58 -3.90 7.64
C GLY A 182 19.49 -2.72 8.59
N TYR A 183 20.43 -1.77 8.55
CA TYR A 183 20.38 -0.58 9.40
C TYR A 183 19.15 0.29 9.09
N GLN A 184 18.50 0.80 10.14
CA GLN A 184 17.39 1.75 10.04
C GLN A 184 17.77 3.07 10.72
N SER A 185 17.47 4.17 10.05
CA SER A 185 17.64 5.53 10.57
C SER A 185 16.52 6.42 10.05
N SER A 186 16.43 7.65 10.56
CA SER A 186 15.58 8.69 10.00
C SER A 186 16.42 9.78 9.37
N ASP A 187 15.98 10.33 8.26
CA ASP A 187 16.61 11.49 7.62
C ASP A 187 15.57 12.51 7.19
N ARG A 188 16.02 13.68 6.76
CA ARG A 188 15.17 14.81 6.42
C ARG A 188 14.31 14.51 5.20
N LYS A 189 13.03 14.85 5.29
CA LYS A 189 12.01 14.53 4.28
C LYS A 189 12.24 15.18 2.90
N HIS A 190 13.09 16.21 2.82
CA HIS A 190 13.44 16.89 1.57
C HIS A 190 14.61 16.25 0.81
N TYR A 191 15.31 15.29 1.43
CA TYR A 191 16.29 14.50 0.70
C TYR A 191 15.62 13.45 -0.17
N GLU A 192 16.33 13.03 -1.21
CA GLU A 192 15.87 12.02 -2.15
C GLU A 192 16.52 10.69 -1.81
N PHE A 193 15.68 9.66 -1.70
CA PHE A 193 16.10 8.28 -1.56
C PHE A 193 15.18 7.40 -2.40
N ARG A 194 15.46 6.10 -2.43
CA ARG A 194 14.63 5.15 -3.16
C ARG A 194 13.29 4.98 -2.49
N ALA A 195 12.25 4.72 -3.26
CA ALA A 195 11.00 4.21 -2.73
C ALA A 195 10.59 2.95 -3.49
N ARG A 196 9.93 2.04 -2.78
CA ARG A 196 9.34 0.85 -3.37
C ARG A 196 7.91 0.70 -2.86
N ALA A 197 6.97 0.66 -3.78
CA ALA A 197 5.58 0.43 -3.44
C ALA A 197 5.36 -1.06 -3.10
N VAL A 198 4.44 -1.31 -2.19
CA VAL A 198 4.02 -2.66 -1.78
C VAL A 198 2.51 -2.78 -1.88
N ARG A 199 2.01 -4.01 -1.74
CA ARG A 199 0.59 -4.32 -1.65
C ARG A 199 0.33 -5.21 -0.44
N ARG A 200 -0.92 -5.24 0.03
CA ARG A 200 -1.34 -6.11 1.13
C ARG A 200 -2.67 -6.79 0.90
N LEU A 201 -2.85 -7.94 1.51
CA LEU A 201 -4.12 -8.66 1.57
C LEU A 201 -4.42 -9.05 3.02
N THR A 202 -5.57 -8.65 3.54
CA THR A 202 -5.98 -8.89 4.95
C THR A 202 -6.40 -10.33 5.20
N ILE A 203 -6.12 -10.82 6.41
CA ILE A 203 -6.42 -12.17 6.89
C ILE A 203 -7.67 -12.17 7.79
#